data_AF-A0A150M1M1-F1
#
_entry.id   AF-A0A150M1M1-F1
#
_cell.length_a   1.000
_cell.length_b   1.000
_cell.length_c   1.000
_cell.angle_alpha   90.00
_cell.angle_beta   90.00
_cell.angle_gamma   90.00
#
_symmetry.space_group_name_H-M   'P 1'
#
loop_
_entity.id
_entity.type
_entity.pdbx_description
1 polymer ?
#
loop_
_entity_poly.entity_id
_entity_poly.type
_entity_poly.pdbx_seq_one_letter_code
_entity_poly.pdbx_strand_id
1 'polypeptide(L)'
;MEKPEFHHLSVAPFDLRRDLIKLIEDEFRFHKHHGNGRIIAKMNALTDKELIMKLYEASQADVKIDLIVRGICCLRPRIPGVSENI
;
A
#
# COMPACT_ATOMS: atom_id res chain seq x y z
N MET A 1 20.39 -3.83 -21.24
CA MET A 1 19.02 -3.68 -21.75
C MET A 1 18.51 -2.38 -21.18
N GLU A 2 18.34 -1.35 -22.02
CA GLU A 2 17.85 -0.05 -21.55
C GLU A 2 16.40 -0.16 -21.11
N LYS A 3 16.07 0.49 -19.99
CA LYS A 3 14.72 0.53 -19.46
C LYS A 3 13.94 1.59 -20.25
N PRO A 4 12.84 1.22 -20.93
CA PRO A 4 11.99 2.22 -21.58
C PRO A 4 11.37 3.16 -20.53
N GLU A 5 11.35 4.46 -20.83
CA GLU A 5 10.70 5.46 -19.98
C GLU A 5 9.20 5.50 -20.26
N PHE A 6 8.40 5.43 -19.19
CA PHE A 6 6.95 5.55 -19.26
C PHE A 6 6.48 6.70 -18.36
N HIS A 7 5.62 7.57 -18.89
CA HIS A 7 5.09 8.71 -18.13
C HIS A 7 3.87 8.35 -17.27
N HIS A 8 3.11 7.31 -17.65
CA HIS A 8 1.82 6.97 -17.02
C HIS A 8 1.70 5.49 -16.63
N LEU A 9 2.64 4.64 -17.04
CA LEU A 9 2.59 3.21 -16.77
C LEU A 9 3.59 2.84 -15.67
N SER A 10 3.09 2.20 -14.62
CA SER A 10 3.93 1.55 -13.61
C SER A 10 4.22 0.12 -14.05
N VAL A 11 5.44 -0.13 -14.54
CA VAL A 11 5.81 -1.39 -15.18
C VAL A 11 6.68 -2.25 -14.26
N ALA A 12 6.32 -3.53 -14.13
CA ALA A 12 7.15 -4.51 -13.44
C ALA A 12 8.32 -4.98 -14.33
N PRO A 13 9.48 -5.33 -13.76
CA PRO A 13 9.83 -5.30 -12.33
C PRO A 13 10.33 -3.92 -11.83
N PHE A 14 10.37 -2.91 -12.69
CA PHE A 14 11.20 -1.71 -12.45
C PHE A 14 10.52 -0.61 -11.63
N ASP A 15 9.26 -0.29 -11.91
CA ASP A 15 8.56 0.88 -11.34
C ASP A 15 7.41 0.47 -10.42
N LEU A 16 6.72 -0.63 -10.72
CA LEU A 16 5.45 -0.97 -10.07
C LEU A 16 5.53 -0.97 -8.54
N ARG A 17 6.51 -1.66 -7.94
CA ARG A 17 6.63 -1.68 -6.47
C ARG A 17 6.90 -0.28 -5.91
N ARG A 18 7.86 0.44 -6.50
CA ARG A 18 8.26 1.77 -6.04
C ARG A 18 7.08 2.74 -6.10
N ASP A 19 6.34 2.71 -7.19
CA ASP A 19 5.19 3.58 -7.41
C ASP A 19 4.05 3.26 -6.44
N LEU A 20 3.77 1.98 -6.18
CA LEU A 20 2.78 1.57 -5.16
C LEU A 20 3.19 2.02 -3.75
N ILE A 21 4.47 1.87 -3.37
CA ILE A 21 4.98 2.36 -2.09
C ILE A 21 4.80 3.88 -2.00
N LYS A 22 5.17 4.60 -3.06
CA LYS A 22 5.01 6.06 -3.12
C LYS A 22 3.55 6.48 -2.94
N LEU A 23 2.60 5.79 -3.57
CA LEU A 23 1.17 6.09 -3.40
C LEU A 23 0.71 5.91 -1.95
N ILE A 24 1.18 4.86 -1.25
CA ILE A 24 0.88 4.65 0.17
C ILE A 24 1.48 5.77 1.04
N GLU A 25 2.73 6.15 0.77
CA GLU A 25 3.42 7.23 1.49
C GLU A 25 2.77 8.61 1.25
N ASP A 26 2.33 8.87 0.02
CA ASP A 26 1.62 10.09 -0.35
C ASP A 26 0.30 10.18 0.42
N GLU A 27 -0.48 9.09 0.47
CA GLU A 27 -1.74 9.03 1.22
C GLU A 27 -1.54 9.25 2.71
N PHE A 28 -0.49 8.67 3.29
CA PHE A 28 -0.06 8.94 4.66
C PHE A 28 0.21 10.43 4.90
N ARG A 29 0.92 11.10 3.99
CA ARG A 29 1.19 12.54 4.11
C ARG A 29 -0.10 13.36 4.02
N PHE A 30 -0.97 13.05 3.07
CA PHE A 30 -2.24 13.75 2.93
C PHE A 30 -3.15 13.52 4.14
N HIS A 31 -3.20 12.30 4.68
CA HIS A 31 -3.94 11.99 5.90
C HIS A 31 -3.45 12.83 7.09
N LYS A 32 -2.14 13.01 7.26
CA LYS A 32 -1.62 13.89 8.32
C LYS A 32 -2.04 15.36 8.19
N HIS A 33 -2.28 15.83 6.97
CA HIS A 33 -2.70 17.21 6.71
C HIS A 33 -4.23 17.40 6.74
N HIS A 34 -5.00 16.39 6.30
CA HIS A 34 -6.45 16.52 6.06
C HIS A 34 -7.32 15.57 6.90
N GLY A 35 -6.74 14.55 7.52
CA GLY A 35 -7.42 13.58 8.39
C GLY A 35 -8.38 12.62 7.70
N ASN A 36 -8.40 12.58 6.37
CA ASN A 36 -9.40 11.82 5.58
C ASN A 36 -8.79 10.75 4.67
N GLY A 37 -7.50 10.46 4.82
CA GLY A 37 -6.82 9.53 3.92
C GLY A 37 -7.34 8.10 3.99
N ARG A 38 -7.45 7.45 2.83
CA ARG A 38 -8.00 6.11 2.65
C ARG A 38 -7.34 5.37 1.50
N ILE A 39 -7.00 4.11 1.74
CA ILE A 39 -6.45 3.20 0.74
C ILE A 39 -7.45 2.08 0.46
N ILE A 40 -7.77 1.83 -0.80
CA ILE A 40 -8.60 0.69 -1.21
C ILE A 40 -7.79 -0.13 -2.21
N ALA A 41 -7.47 -1.38 -1.87
CA ALA A 41 -6.66 -2.23 -2.72
C ALA A 41 -7.33 -3.59 -2.94
N LYS A 42 -7.53 -3.94 -4.22
CA LYS A 42 -8.11 -5.21 -4.65
C LYS A 42 -7.07 -6.01 -5.42
N MET A 43 -6.84 -7.25 -5.02
CA MET A 43 -5.86 -8.11 -5.67
C MET A 43 -6.15 -9.60 -5.45
N ASN A 44 -5.48 -10.44 -6.24
CA ASN A 44 -5.57 -11.89 -6.06
C ASN A 44 -4.76 -12.38 -4.86
N ALA A 45 -3.57 -11.81 -4.63
CA ALA A 45 -2.71 -12.19 -3.52
C ALA A 45 -1.89 -10.99 -3.02
N LEU A 46 -1.59 -10.98 -1.73
CA LEU A 46 -0.74 -10.00 -1.06
C LEU A 46 0.35 -10.74 -0.27
N THR A 47 1.56 -10.78 -0.83
CA THR A 47 2.69 -11.54 -0.25
C THR A 47 3.98 -10.72 -0.18
N ASP A 48 4.03 -9.54 -0.81
CA ASP A 48 5.22 -8.70 -0.86
C ASP A 48 5.47 -8.03 0.50
N LYS A 49 6.63 -8.33 1.10
CA LYS A 49 6.96 -7.88 2.46
C LYS A 49 7.07 -6.35 2.56
N GLU A 50 7.68 -5.69 1.58
CA GLU A 50 7.89 -4.24 1.63
C GLU A 50 6.57 -3.48 1.55
N LEU A 51 5.67 -3.91 0.66
CA LEU A 51 4.31 -3.36 0.58
C LEU A 51 3.52 -3.60 1.87
N ILE A 52 3.58 -4.80 2.45
CA ILE A 52 2.89 -5.13 3.71
C ILE A 52 3.38 -4.23 4.84
N MET A 53 4.69 -4.00 4.96
CA MET A 53 5.24 -3.10 5.99
C MET A 53 4.74 -1.66 5.81
N LYS A 54 4.67 -1.18 4.56
CA LYS A 54 4.14 0.16 4.27
C LYS A 54 2.65 0.31 4.58
N LEU A 55 1.86 -0.73 4.35
CA LEU A 55 0.45 -0.75 4.75
C LEU A 55 0.29 -0.72 6.28
N TYR A 56 1.15 -1.40 7.04
CA TYR A 56 1.16 -1.27 8.50
C TYR A 56 1.55 0.15 8.95
N GLU A 57 2.58 0.75 8.37
CA GLU A 57 2.96 2.15 8.67
C GLU A 57 1.78 3.11 8.42
N ALA A 58 1.05 2.93 7.32
CA ALA A 58 -0.14 3.72 7.02
C ALA A 58 -1.27 3.48 8.04
N SER A 59 -1.55 2.22 8.41
CA SER A 59 -2.54 1.90 9.44
C SER A 59 -2.21 2.49 10.80
N GLN A 60 -0.93 2.49 11.20
CA GLN A 60 -0.45 3.09 12.45
C GLN A 60 -0.63 4.61 12.48
N ALA A 61 -0.71 5.23 11.30
CA ALA A 61 -0.97 6.65 11.13
C ALA A 61 -2.46 6.99 11.00
N ASP A 62 -3.34 6.04 11.36
CA ASP A 62 -4.80 6.17 11.32
C ASP A 62 -5.43 6.24 9.91
N VAL A 63 -4.65 5.92 8.86
CA VAL A 63 -5.18 5.77 7.50
C VAL A 63 -6.10 4.56 7.44
N LYS A 64 -7.31 4.75 6.90
CA LYS A 64 -8.26 3.64 6.69
C LYS A 64 -7.86 2.82 5.47
N ILE A 65 -7.78 1.51 5.61
CA ILE A 65 -7.33 0.61 4.54
C ILE A 65 -8.37 -0.50 4.33
N ASP A 66 -8.89 -0.60 3.10
CA ASP A 66 -9.78 -1.68 2.69
C ASP A 66 -9.03 -2.63 1.75
N LEU A 67 -8.71 -3.84 2.25
CA LEU A 67 -8.04 -4.89 1.46
C LEU A 67 -9.05 -5.94 0.98
N ILE A 68 -9.18 -6.06 -0.34
CA ILE A 68 -10.05 -7.05 -0.99
C ILE A 68 -9.17 -8.10 -1.66
N VAL A 69 -8.69 -9.07 -0.87
CA VAL A 69 -7.77 -10.13 -1.30
C VAL A 69 -8.52 -11.46 -1.41
N ARG A 70 -8.45 -12.12 -2.58
CA ARG A 70 -9.14 -13.40 -2.82
C ARG A 70 -8.34 -14.62 -2.33
N GLY A 71 -7.05 -14.63 -2.61
CA GLY A 71 -6.15 -15.76 -2.40
C GLY A 71 -5.24 -15.54 -1.20
N ILE A 72 -3.94 -15.84 -1.39
CA ILE A 72 -2.95 -15.78 -0.32
C ILE A 72 -2.80 -14.33 0.18
N CYS A 73 -2.93 -14.15 1.49
CA CYS A 73 -2.65 -12.89 2.17
C CYS A 73 -1.71 -13.16 3.35
N CYS A 74 -0.51 -12.58 3.29
CA CYS A 74 0.47 -12.66 4.38
C CYS A 74 0.32 -11.50 5.38
N LEU A 75 -0.50 -10.50 5.08
CA LEU A 75 -0.83 -9.42 5.99
C LEU A 75 -1.84 -9.90 7.03
N ARG A 76 -1.63 -9.55 8.29
CA ARG A 76 -2.53 -9.87 9.39
C ARG A 76 -3.26 -8.59 9.86
N PRO A 77 -4.58 -8.47 9.61
CA PRO A 77 -5.36 -7.31 10.02
C PRO A 77 -5.69 -7.34 11.52
N ARG A 78 -6.17 -6.19 12.05
CA ARG A 78 -6.69 -6.01 13.42
C ARG A 78 -5.71 -6.32 14.55
N ILE A 79 -4.42 -6.06 14.35
CA ILE A 79 -3.42 -6.12 15.42
C ILE A 79 -3.33 -4.76 16.10
N PRO A 80 -3.55 -4.68 17.43
CA PRO A 80 -3.47 -3.42 18.16
C PRO A 80 -2.17 -2.65 17.95
N GLY A 81 -2.27 -1.35 17.64
CA GLY A 81 -1.12 -0.48 17.37
C GLY A 81 -0.29 -0.83 16.14
N VAL A 82 -0.76 -1.74 15.25
CA VAL A 82 -0.05 -2.16 14.04
C VAL A 82 -0.96 -2.17 12.81
N SER A 83 -2.14 -2.78 12.90
CA SER A 83 -3.05 -3.00 11.76
C SER A 83 -4.53 -2.85 12.12
N GLU A 84 -4.85 -2.02 13.12
CA GLU A 84 -6.24 -1.79 13.56
C GLU A 84 -7.13 -1.17 12.50
N ASN A 85 -6.54 -0.45 11.54
CA ASN A 85 -7.23 0.27 10.48
C ASN A 85 -7.21 -0.47 9.13
N ILE A 86 -6.92 -1.77 9.15
CA ILE A 86 -6.89 -2.69 7.98
C ILE A 86 -7.91 -3.82 8.14
#